data_AF-A0A0V0J4K9-F1
#
_entry.id   AF-A0A0V0J4K9-F1
#
_cell.length_a   1.000
_cell.length_b   1.000
_cell.length_c   1.000
_cell.angle_alpha   90.00
_cell.angle_beta   90.00
_cell.angle_gamma   90.00
#
_symmetry.space_group_name_H-M   'P 1'
#
loop_
_entity.id
_entity.type
_entity.pdbx_description
1 polymer ?
#
loop_
_entity_poly.entity_id
_entity_poly.type
_entity_poly.pdbx_seq_one_letter_code
_entity_poly.pdbx_strand_id
1 'polypeptide(L)'
;RPKNPTVIPAVPSLVSSASGDDVPSIYQVVLPLPGYDVIYPQNEAGKWYSEILEEDSLKLEDLRHKVKDFALPGSYRHLMVKPEDVHYTIKEYTDPLTPLIENDLKSLSSSPPSPNHSASVQLSAESVDHGEKEQAKKRAVVLEFTLPKAAYATMAIRELMKDVTVKQ
;
A
#
# COMPACT_ATOMS: atom_id res chain seq x y z
N ARG A 1 -23.65 15.81 12.63
CA ARG A 1 -22.23 15.37 12.63
C ARG A 1 -21.39 16.62 12.40
N PRO A 2 -20.55 17.07 13.35
CA PRO A 2 -19.67 18.20 13.10
C PRO A 2 -18.72 17.82 11.96
N LYS A 3 -18.62 18.68 10.94
CA LYS A 3 -17.66 18.51 9.86
C LYS A 3 -16.29 18.81 10.45
N ASN A 4 -15.43 17.79 10.59
CA ASN A 4 -14.02 18.05 10.89
C ASN A 4 -13.49 19.06 9.87
N PRO A 5 -12.67 20.04 10.30
CA PRO A 5 -12.08 20.99 9.38
C PRO A 5 -11.30 20.22 8.31
N THR A 6 -11.57 20.53 7.04
CA THR A 6 -10.81 20.00 5.92
C THR A 6 -9.37 20.48 6.06
N VAL A 7 -8.49 19.61 6.53
CA VAL A 7 -7.04 19.86 6.53
C VAL A 7 -6.63 19.90 5.07
N ILE A 8 -6.44 21.10 4.54
CA ILE A 8 -5.87 21.30 3.21
C ILE A 8 -4.38 20.92 3.34
N PRO A 9 -3.90 19.90 2.61
CA PRO A 9 -2.48 19.58 2.64
C PRO A 9 -1.69 20.81 2.21
N ALA A 10 -0.61 21.12 2.93
CA ALA A 10 0.26 22.23 2.56
C ALA A 10 0.75 22.05 1.12
N VAL A 11 0.78 23.14 0.35
CA VAL A 11 1.32 23.14 -1.01
C VAL A 11 2.82 22.80 -0.91
N PRO A 12 3.32 21.78 -1.62
CA PRO A 12 4.73 21.46 -1.60
C PRO A 12 5.58 22.62 -2.11
N SER A 13 6.67 22.90 -1.40
CA SER A 13 7.65 23.92 -1.80
C SER A 13 8.74 23.30 -2.67
N LEU A 14 9.19 24.02 -3.70
CA LEU A 14 10.35 23.63 -4.48
C LEU A 14 11.63 23.90 -3.68
N VAL A 15 12.48 22.88 -3.54
CA VAL A 15 13.77 22.99 -2.86
C VAL A 15 14.86 23.21 -3.91
N SER A 16 15.29 24.45 -4.10
CA SER A 16 16.29 24.84 -5.11
C SER A 16 17.73 24.80 -4.60
N SER A 17 17.92 24.85 -3.28
CA SER A 17 19.22 24.75 -2.62
C SER A 17 19.01 24.28 -1.20
N ALA A 18 19.66 23.19 -0.80
CA ALA A 18 19.67 22.75 0.58
C ALA A 18 21.10 22.87 1.12
N SER A 19 21.26 23.43 2.33
CA SER A 19 22.55 23.62 2.98
C SER A 19 22.45 23.17 4.44
N GLY A 20 23.40 22.35 4.90
CA GLY A 20 23.44 21.89 6.30
C GLY A 20 22.21 21.07 6.69
N ASP A 21 21.61 21.41 7.84
CA ASP A 21 20.49 20.69 8.45
C ASP A 21 19.13 20.87 7.73
N ASP A 22 19.08 21.72 6.70
CA ASP A 22 17.83 22.05 5.96
C ASP A 22 17.62 21.16 4.72
N VAL A 23 18.31 20.02 4.65
CA VAL A 23 18.12 19.01 3.60
C VAL A 23 16.91 18.14 3.96
N PRO A 24 15.82 18.17 3.16
CA PRO A 24 14.66 17.35 3.44
C PRO A 24 15.00 15.86 3.37
N SER A 25 14.33 15.06 4.20
CA SER A 25 14.41 13.61 4.09
C SER A 25 13.82 13.13 2.76
N ILE A 26 14.34 12.04 2.20
CA ILE A 26 13.76 11.42 1.00
C ILE A 26 12.28 11.04 1.19
N TYR A 27 11.85 10.74 2.42
CA TYR A 27 10.46 10.43 2.75
C TYR A 27 9.53 11.66 2.77
N GLN A 28 10.08 12.87 2.73
CA GLN A 28 9.33 14.12 2.59
C GLN A 28 9.22 14.58 1.13
N VAL A 29 10.00 13.98 0.22
CA VAL A 29 9.94 14.30 -1.20
C VAL A 29 8.64 13.78 -1.80
N VAL A 30 7.95 14.68 -2.50
CA VAL A 30 6.73 14.37 -3.26
C VAL A 30 6.95 14.68 -4.74
N LEU A 31 6.28 13.92 -5.59
CA LEU A 31 6.17 14.19 -7.02
C LEU A 31 4.72 14.51 -7.40
N PRO A 32 4.51 15.42 -8.36
CA PRO A 32 3.16 15.72 -8.83
C PRO A 32 2.59 14.54 -9.65
N LEU A 33 1.31 14.26 -9.45
CA LEU A 33 0.53 13.56 -10.47
C LEU A 33 0.23 14.57 -11.59
N PRO A 34 0.37 14.20 -12.88
CA PRO A 34 0.18 15.14 -13.97
C PRO A 34 -1.15 15.89 -13.88
N GLY A 35 -1.10 17.22 -13.93
CA GLY A 35 -2.29 18.06 -13.90
C GLY A 35 -2.00 19.53 -14.10
N TYR A 36 -3.06 20.33 -14.23
CA TYR A 36 -2.94 21.76 -14.51
C TYR A 36 -2.78 22.65 -13.27
N ASP A 37 -2.95 22.10 -12.06
CA ASP A 37 -2.93 22.80 -10.76
C ASP A 37 -1.89 22.19 -9.81
N VAL A 38 -0.70 21.93 -10.34
CA VAL A 38 0.46 21.40 -9.60
C VAL A 38 1.75 22.10 -10.02
N ILE A 39 2.75 21.98 -9.14
CA ILE A 39 4.09 22.50 -9.35
C ILE A 39 4.99 21.34 -9.79
N TYR A 40 5.59 21.47 -10.97
CA TYR A 40 6.54 20.50 -11.50
C TYR A 40 7.96 20.77 -10.99
N PRO A 41 8.78 19.72 -10.75
CA PRO A 41 10.19 19.88 -10.40
C PRO A 41 10.96 20.66 -11.48
N GLN A 42 11.94 21.47 -11.08
CA GLN A 42 12.79 22.23 -12.00
C GLN A 42 14.10 21.50 -12.39
N ASN A 43 14.20 20.21 -12.06
CA ASN A 43 15.33 19.36 -12.42
C ASN A 43 14.95 18.41 -13.58
N GLU A 44 15.80 17.42 -13.86
CA GLU A 44 15.57 16.45 -14.94
C GLU A 44 14.23 15.72 -14.81
N ALA A 45 13.77 15.43 -13.59
CA ALA A 45 12.49 14.77 -13.37
C ALA A 45 11.30 15.57 -13.90
N GLY A 46 11.38 16.90 -13.89
CA GLY A 46 10.36 17.76 -14.50
C GLY A 46 10.27 17.60 -16.01
N LYS A 47 11.42 17.40 -16.69
CA LYS A 47 11.48 17.21 -18.15
C LYS A 47 10.84 15.89 -18.57
N TRP A 48 11.04 14.83 -17.79
CA TRP A 48 10.45 13.51 -18.06
C TRP A 48 8.92 13.53 -18.14
N TYR A 49 8.23 14.43 -17.42
CA TYR A 49 6.77 14.55 -17.55
C TYR A 49 6.34 14.95 -18.96
N SER A 50 7.02 15.93 -19.56
CA SER A 50 6.72 16.35 -20.92
C SER A 50 7.09 15.26 -21.93
N GLU A 51 8.27 14.64 -21.77
CA GLU A 51 8.74 13.56 -22.65
C GLU A 51 7.77 12.37 -22.67
N ILE A 52 7.33 11.89 -21.50
CA ILE A 52 6.37 10.78 -21.38
C ILE A 52 5.00 11.15 -21.97
N LEU A 53 4.53 12.38 -21.77
CA LEU A 53 3.25 12.81 -22.37
C LEU A 53 3.34 12.93 -23.90
N GLU A 54 4.47 13.38 -24.43
CA GLU A 54 4.70 13.51 -25.86
C GLU A 54 4.70 12.14 -26.57
N GLU A 55 5.12 11.06 -25.91
CA GLU A 55 5.00 9.69 -26.43
C GLU A 55 3.55 9.33 -26.77
N ASP A 56 2.61 9.84 -25.99
CA ASP A 56 1.16 9.69 -26.19
C ASP A 56 0.52 10.85 -26.98
N SER A 57 1.33 11.72 -27.60
CA SER A 57 0.89 12.94 -28.30
C SER A 57 0.09 13.93 -27.43
N LEU A 58 0.39 13.95 -26.13
CA LEU A 58 -0.21 14.87 -25.15
C LEU A 58 0.79 15.93 -24.72
N LYS A 59 0.26 17.07 -24.28
CA LYS A 59 1.01 18.13 -23.61
C LYS A 59 0.42 18.40 -22.23
N LEU A 60 1.21 19.05 -21.38
CA LEU A 60 0.76 19.50 -20.06
C LEU A 60 -0.48 20.42 -20.12
N GLU A 61 -0.58 21.23 -21.18
CA GLU A 61 -1.75 22.10 -21.41
C GLU A 61 -3.04 21.31 -21.68
N ASP A 62 -2.96 20.12 -22.27
CA ASP A 62 -4.11 19.28 -22.60
C ASP A 62 -4.79 18.70 -21.34
N LEU A 63 -4.06 18.64 -20.22
CA LEU A 63 -4.61 18.23 -18.92
C LEU A 63 -5.67 19.23 -18.41
N ARG A 64 -5.68 20.46 -18.94
CA ARG A 64 -6.74 21.45 -18.74
C ARG A 64 -7.81 21.30 -19.82
N HIS A 65 -8.78 20.44 -19.56
CA HIS A 65 -9.84 20.15 -20.50
C HIS A 65 -11.12 21.01 -20.29
N LYS A 66 -11.84 21.32 -21.37
CA LYS A 66 -13.12 22.08 -21.30
C LYS A 66 -14.24 21.28 -20.61
N VAL A 67 -14.27 19.96 -20.85
CA VAL A 67 -15.15 19.04 -20.14
C VAL A 67 -14.53 18.75 -18.78
N LYS A 68 -15.23 19.17 -17.72
CA LYS A 68 -14.76 19.12 -16.33
C LYS A 68 -14.32 17.72 -15.88
N ASP A 69 -15.02 16.67 -16.32
CA ASP A 69 -14.73 15.29 -15.91
C ASP A 69 -13.41 14.75 -16.48
N PHE A 70 -12.89 15.40 -17.53
CA PHE A 70 -11.59 15.08 -18.12
C PHE A 70 -10.50 16.09 -17.72
N ALA A 71 -10.86 17.15 -16.99
CA ALA A 71 -9.89 18.12 -16.52
C ALA A 71 -9.15 17.55 -15.32
N LEU A 72 -7.84 17.41 -15.43
CA LEU A 72 -6.99 16.81 -14.39
C LEU A 72 -6.28 17.91 -13.61
N PRO A 73 -6.75 18.28 -12.40
CA PRO A 73 -6.06 19.29 -11.59
C PRO A 73 -4.68 18.80 -11.12
N GLY A 74 -4.51 17.48 -10.98
CA GLY A 74 -3.30 16.88 -10.41
C GLY A 74 -3.37 16.77 -8.89
N SER A 75 -2.33 16.21 -8.30
CA SER A 75 -2.16 16.06 -6.84
C SER A 75 -0.68 15.78 -6.55
N TYR A 76 -0.32 15.49 -5.31
CA TYR A 76 1.05 15.15 -4.93
C TYR A 76 1.09 13.79 -4.24
N ARG A 77 2.12 13.01 -4.59
CA ARG A 77 2.36 11.69 -4.00
C ARG A 77 3.79 11.60 -3.51
N HIS A 78 3.97 11.06 -2.31
CA HIS A 78 5.30 10.78 -1.76
C HIS A 78 6.05 9.82 -2.68
N LEU A 79 7.32 10.14 -2.95
CA LEU A 79 8.20 9.32 -3.78
C LEU A 79 8.52 7.99 -3.09
N MET A 80 8.84 8.04 -1.80
CA MET A 80 9.10 6.87 -0.97
C MET A 80 8.23 6.89 0.28
N VAL A 81 7.77 5.72 0.69
CA VAL A 81 7.02 5.51 1.93
C VAL A 81 7.82 4.55 2.80
N LYS A 82 8.04 4.95 4.05
CA LYS A 82 8.59 4.07 5.09
C LYS A 82 7.43 3.43 5.86
N PRO A 83 7.25 2.10 5.84
CA PRO A 83 6.29 1.44 6.70
C PRO A 83 6.64 1.68 8.17
N GLU A 84 5.62 1.86 9.00
CA GLU A 84 5.75 2.03 10.46
C GLU A 84 5.34 0.72 11.16
N ASP A 85 5.70 0.57 12.45
CA ASP A 85 5.32 -0.57 13.29
C ASP A 85 5.62 -1.95 12.67
N VAL A 86 6.78 -2.07 12.02
CA VAL A 86 7.14 -3.29 11.27
C VAL A 86 7.53 -4.41 12.23
N HIS A 87 6.76 -5.50 12.23
CA HIS A 87 7.03 -6.75 12.94
C HIS A 87 6.96 -7.94 11.98
N TYR A 88 7.72 -9.00 12.28
CA TYR A 88 7.64 -10.23 11.50
C TYR A 88 7.82 -11.47 12.38
N THR A 89 7.27 -12.59 11.93
CA THR A 89 7.50 -13.91 12.53
C THR A 89 7.63 -14.95 11.44
N ILE A 90 8.56 -15.89 11.61
CA ILE A 90 8.73 -17.03 10.70
C ILE A 90 8.01 -18.22 11.32
N LYS A 91 7.07 -18.81 10.57
CA LYS A 91 6.33 -20.00 10.98
C LYS A 91 6.66 -21.17 10.05
N GLU A 92 6.85 -22.34 10.63
CA GLU A 92 6.85 -23.59 9.87
C GLU A 92 5.42 -24.07 9.67
N TYR A 93 5.12 -24.60 8.49
CA TYR A 93 3.83 -25.17 8.18
C TYR A 93 3.99 -26.35 7.23
N THR A 94 3.00 -27.24 7.26
CA THR A 94 2.97 -28.44 6.43
C THR A 94 1.82 -28.33 5.43
N ASP A 95 0.61 -28.13 5.96
CA ASP A 95 -0.60 -27.92 5.17
C ASP A 95 -0.78 -26.43 4.77
N PRO A 96 -0.81 -26.09 3.47
CA PRO A 96 -1.04 -24.73 2.98
C PRO A 96 -2.45 -24.17 3.25
N LEU A 97 -3.45 -25.01 3.51
CA LEU A 97 -4.84 -24.57 3.75
C LEU A 97 -5.08 -24.16 5.19
N THR A 98 -4.20 -24.55 6.10
CA THR A 98 -4.28 -24.17 7.52
C THR A 98 -3.91 -22.69 7.70
N PRO A 99 -4.81 -21.83 8.21
CA PRO A 99 -4.52 -20.42 8.44
C PRO A 99 -3.37 -20.20 9.43
N LEU A 100 -2.41 -19.36 9.07
CA LEU A 100 -1.24 -19.06 9.91
C LEU A 100 -1.45 -17.89 10.88
N ILE A 101 -2.55 -17.17 10.73
CA ILE A 101 -2.94 -15.99 11.53
C ILE A 101 -4.42 -16.15 11.88
N GLU A 102 -4.80 -15.74 13.09
CA GLU A 102 -6.20 -15.71 13.50
C GLU A 102 -6.91 -14.51 12.91
N ASN A 103 -8.17 -14.70 12.51
CA ASN A 103 -9.02 -13.61 12.02
C ASN A 103 -9.93 -13.09 13.14
N ASP A 104 -10.48 -11.90 12.92
CA ASP A 104 -11.35 -11.20 13.88
C ASP A 104 -12.59 -12.02 14.26
N LEU A 105 -13.15 -12.81 13.33
CA LEU A 105 -14.32 -13.64 13.62
C LEU A 105 -14.00 -14.72 14.66
N LYS A 106 -12.83 -15.36 14.53
CA LYS A 106 -12.37 -16.39 15.45
C LYS A 106 -12.07 -15.81 16.83
N SER A 107 -11.47 -14.62 16.90
CA SER A 107 -11.21 -13.96 18.18
C SER A 107 -12.53 -13.57 18.89
N LEU A 108 -13.52 -13.04 18.17
CA LEU A 108 -14.82 -12.66 18.73
C LEU A 108 -15.68 -13.85 19.19
N SER A 109 -15.63 -14.96 18.46
CA SER A 109 -16.38 -16.19 18.78
C SER A 109 -15.79 -17.00 19.94
N SER A 110 -14.61 -16.61 20.44
CA SER A 110 -13.96 -17.24 21.61
C SER A 110 -14.49 -16.75 22.98
N SER A 111 -15.54 -15.92 23.00
CA SER A 111 -16.23 -15.56 24.26
C SER A 111 -16.70 -16.80 25.02
N PRO A 112 -16.67 -16.78 26.38
CA PRO A 112 -16.90 -17.97 27.18
C PRO A 112 -18.30 -18.55 26.92
N PRO A 113 -18.47 -19.88 27.00
CA PRO A 113 -19.74 -20.51 26.72
C PRO A 113 -20.79 -19.98 27.70
N SER A 114 -21.81 -19.27 27.18
CA SER A 114 -23.07 -19.16 27.89
C SER A 114 -23.63 -20.58 28.06
N PRO A 115 -24.05 -20.99 29.27
CA PRO A 115 -24.35 -22.39 29.57
C PRO A 115 -25.55 -22.99 28.81
N ASN A 116 -26.24 -22.23 27.94
CA ASN A 116 -27.55 -22.60 27.42
C ASN A 116 -27.71 -22.58 25.90
N HIS A 117 -26.65 -22.54 25.09
CA HIS A 117 -26.80 -22.80 23.64
C HIS A 117 -25.61 -23.58 23.08
N SER A 118 -25.79 -24.90 23.00
CA SER A 118 -25.02 -25.81 22.16
C SER A 118 -25.30 -25.48 20.69
N ALA A 119 -24.60 -24.49 20.17
CA ALA A 119 -24.36 -24.32 18.74
C ALA A 119 -22.85 -24.27 18.54
N SER A 120 -22.21 -25.43 18.71
CA SER A 120 -20.89 -25.70 18.18
C SER A 120 -20.95 -25.61 16.66
N VAL A 121 -20.84 -24.40 16.11
CA VAL A 121 -20.37 -24.24 14.73
C VAL A 121 -18.85 -24.42 14.80
N GLN A 122 -18.47 -25.68 14.99
CA GLN A 122 -17.17 -26.17 14.64
C GLN A 122 -17.12 -26.02 13.12
N LEU A 123 -16.52 -24.92 12.64
CA LEU A 123 -15.97 -24.90 11.28
C LEU A 123 -14.82 -25.91 11.30
N SER A 124 -15.17 -27.19 11.28
CA SER A 124 -14.27 -28.24 10.87
C SER A 124 -13.85 -27.84 9.46
N ALA A 125 -12.61 -27.37 9.33
CA ALA A 125 -11.91 -27.53 8.08
C ALA A 125 -12.09 -29.01 7.73
N GLU A 126 -12.87 -29.29 6.69
CA GLU A 126 -13.05 -30.64 6.16
C GLU A 126 -11.64 -31.19 5.97
N SER A 127 -11.28 -32.17 6.80
CA SER A 127 -10.05 -32.93 6.64
C SER A 127 -10.22 -33.71 5.34
N VAL A 128 -9.81 -33.11 4.23
CA VAL A 128 -9.70 -33.81 2.97
C VAL A 128 -8.59 -34.83 3.16
N ASP A 129 -8.97 -36.09 3.34
CA ASP A 129 -8.10 -37.26 3.40
C ASP A 129 -7.18 -37.28 2.17
N HIS A 130 -6.00 -36.67 2.32
CA HIS A 130 -4.90 -36.80 1.38
C HIS A 130 -4.01 -37.86 1.99
N GLY A 131 -4.12 -39.09 1.48
CA GLY A 131 -3.32 -40.22 1.87
C GLY A 131 -1.85 -39.84 2.09
N GLU A 132 -1.28 -40.41 3.14
CA GLU A 132 0.06 -40.20 3.69
C GLU A 132 1.14 -40.02 2.62
N LYS A 133 1.28 -38.79 2.14
CA LYS A 133 2.53 -38.29 1.57
C LYS A 133 3.08 -37.36 2.63
N GLU A 134 4.27 -37.66 3.15
CA GLU A 134 5.03 -36.73 3.99
C GLU A 134 5.09 -35.37 3.28
N GLN A 135 4.22 -34.45 3.69
CA GLN A 135 4.23 -33.11 3.16
C GLN A 135 5.49 -32.44 3.72
N ALA A 136 6.40 -32.03 2.83
CA ALA A 136 7.64 -31.39 3.21
C ALA A 136 7.33 -30.12 4.04
N LYS A 137 8.01 -29.96 5.18
CA LYS A 137 7.92 -28.75 6.01
C LYS A 137 8.32 -27.53 5.18
N LYS A 138 7.45 -26.53 5.17
CA LYS A 138 7.67 -25.24 4.52
C LYS A 138 7.79 -24.15 5.56
N ARG A 139 8.32 -23.00 5.15
CA ARG A 139 8.41 -21.79 5.97
C ARG A 139 7.60 -20.67 5.36
N ALA A 140 6.91 -19.92 6.22
CA ALA A 140 6.18 -18.72 5.88
C ALA A 140 6.68 -17.55 6.72
N VAL A 141 6.58 -16.34 6.17
CA VAL A 141 6.81 -15.09 6.91
C VAL A 141 5.46 -14.44 7.12
N VAL A 142 5.10 -14.22 8.39
CA VAL A 142 3.98 -13.40 8.81
C VAL A 142 4.51 -11.98 9.02
N LEU A 143 3.93 -11.00 8.32
CA LEU A 143 4.33 -9.60 8.37
C LEU A 143 3.21 -8.76 8.98
N GLU A 144 3.57 -7.82 9.83
CA GLU A 144 2.71 -6.78 10.38
C GLU A 144 3.42 -5.44 10.17
N PHE A 145 2.71 -4.45 9.63
CA PHE A 145 3.23 -3.11 9.42
C PHE A 145 2.08 -2.14 9.11
N THR A 146 2.29 -0.87 9.45
CA THR A 146 1.36 0.23 9.19
C THR A 146 1.79 0.97 7.91
N LEU A 147 0.81 1.31 7.07
CA LEU A 147 1.02 2.14 5.87
C LEU A 147 0.15 3.39 5.91
N PRO A 148 0.63 4.52 5.37
CA PRO A 148 -0.20 5.71 5.18
C PRO A 148 -1.25 5.47 4.10
N LYS A 149 -2.24 6.38 4.04
CA LYS A 149 -3.24 6.39 2.96
C LYS A 149 -2.58 6.39 1.57
N ALA A 150 -3.23 5.72 0.62
CA ALA A 150 -2.76 5.60 -0.77
C ALA A 150 -1.38 4.93 -0.94
N ALA A 151 -0.91 4.18 0.06
CA ALA A 151 0.19 3.21 -0.07
C ALA A 151 -0.36 1.78 -0.16
N TYR A 152 0.37 0.90 -0.87
CA TYR A 152 -0.07 -0.46 -1.16
C TYR A 152 0.88 -1.48 -0.54
N ALA A 153 0.36 -2.40 0.28
CA ALA A 153 1.15 -3.45 0.94
C ALA A 153 1.92 -4.32 -0.06
N THR A 154 1.34 -4.57 -1.24
CA THR A 154 1.99 -5.32 -2.32
C THR A 154 3.29 -4.67 -2.80
N MET A 155 3.38 -3.34 -2.79
CA MET A 155 4.62 -2.64 -3.17
C MET A 155 5.71 -2.80 -2.11
N ALA A 156 5.36 -2.77 -0.82
CA ALA A 156 6.30 -3.06 0.25
C ALA A 156 6.79 -4.51 0.20
N ILE A 157 5.89 -5.46 -0.06
CA ILE A 157 6.23 -6.88 -0.21
C ILE A 157 7.10 -7.12 -1.44
N ARG A 158 6.80 -6.48 -2.58
CA ARG A 158 7.63 -6.53 -3.79
C ARG A 158 9.06 -6.08 -3.49
N GLU A 159 9.20 -4.96 -2.78
CA GLU A 159 10.50 -4.41 -2.39
C GLU A 159 11.25 -5.32 -1.41
N LEU A 160 10.54 -6.00 -0.51
CA LEU A 160 11.12 -6.99 0.40
C LEU A 160 11.61 -8.24 -0.36
N MET A 161 10.80 -8.76 -1.28
CA MET A 161 11.07 -10.01 -1.99
C MET A 161 12.02 -9.83 -3.18
N LYS A 162 12.20 -8.60 -3.68
CA LYS A 162 12.95 -8.28 -4.91
C LYS A 162 12.45 -9.05 -6.15
N ASP A 163 11.21 -9.53 -6.12
CA ASP A 163 10.56 -10.31 -7.18
C ASP A 163 9.21 -9.70 -7.55
N VAL A 164 8.72 -10.00 -8.75
CA VAL A 164 7.45 -9.49 -9.28
C VAL A 164 6.29 -10.22 -8.60
N THR A 165 5.35 -9.47 -8.04
CA THR A 165 4.24 -10.00 -7.23
C THR A 165 3.23 -10.84 -8.03
N VAL A 166 3.37 -10.91 -9.36
CA VAL A 166 2.53 -11.73 -10.25
C VAL A 166 3.43 -12.34 -11.32
N LYS A 167 3.63 -13.66 -11.28
CA LYS A 167 4.00 -14.42 -12.48
C LYS A 167 2.68 -14.72 -13.21
N GLN A 168 2.50 -14.11 -14.38
CA GLN A 168 1.39 -14.47 -15.28
C GLN A 168 1.58 -15.87 -15.84
#